data_AF-A0A6L8T9B1-F1
#
_entry.id   AF-A0A6L8T9B1-F1
#
_cell.length_a   1.000
_cell.length_b   1.000
_cell.length_c   1.000
_cell.angle_alpha   90.00
_cell.angle_beta   90.00
_cell.angle_gamma   90.00
#
_symmetry.space_group_name_H-M   'P 1'
#
loop_
_entity.id
_entity.type
_entity.pdbx_description
1 polymer ?
#
loop_
_entity_poly.entity_id
_entity_poly.type
_entity_poly.pdbx_seq_one_letter_code
_entity_poly.pdbx_strand_id
1 'polypeptide(L)' 'MNWLRGCCFFKKIKKDNKVRHHRNLCYESSNTAVATVTPEGLIQAVGKGTCTIWVYMQNGAYKALTVTVK' A
#
# COMPACT_ATOMS: atom_id res chain seq x y z
N MET A 1 -4.03 22.21 1.25
CA MET A 1 -4.38 20.77 1.28
C MET A 1 -3.34 20.04 0.45
N ASN A 2 -2.33 19.46 1.10
CA ASN A 2 -1.01 19.23 0.50
C ASN A 2 -0.86 17.82 -0.10
N TRP A 3 -1.46 17.57 -1.27
CA TRP A 3 -1.28 16.33 -2.06
C TRP A 3 0.02 16.35 -2.89
N LEU A 4 1.15 16.65 -2.25
CA LEU A 4 2.46 16.64 -2.89
C LEU A 4 3.50 16.04 -1.95
N ARG A 5 3.79 14.74 -2.13
CA ARG A 5 5.14 14.16 -2.11
C ARG A 5 5.08 12.64 -2.25
N GLY A 6 5.69 12.14 -3.32
CA GLY A 6 6.06 10.72 -3.42
C GLY A 6 5.51 9.99 -4.63
N CYS A 7 5.75 10.50 -5.85
CA CYS A 7 5.65 9.67 -7.05
C CYS A 7 6.50 8.39 -6.84
N CYS A 8 5.86 7.25 -7.07
CA CYS A 8 6.42 5.91 -6.94
C CYS A 8 7.75 5.76 -7.69
N PHE A 9 8.85 5.61 -6.96
CA PHE A 9 10.09 5.05 -7.50
C PHE A 9 10.20 3.58 -7.10
N PHE A 10 10.30 2.72 -8.11
CA PHE A 10 10.37 1.27 -8.00
C PHE A 10 11.77 0.80 -7.58
N LYS A 11 11.86 -0.08 -6.56
CA LYS A 11 13.04 -0.96 -6.40
C LYS A 11 12.68 -2.35 -5.86
N LYS A 12 12.91 -3.34 -6.75
CA LYS A 12 13.10 -4.79 -6.56
C LYS A 12 12.23 -5.57 -5.56
N ILE A 13 11.37 -6.41 -6.15
CA ILE A 13 10.69 -7.55 -5.51
C ILE A 13 11.49 -8.86 -5.75
N LYS A 14 11.69 -9.66 -4.71
CA LYS A 14 11.99 -11.11 -4.72
C LYS A 14 11.20 -11.70 -3.53
N LYS A 15 10.52 -12.85 -3.52
CA LYS A 15 10.41 -14.10 -4.31
C LYS A 15 9.18 -14.82 -3.68
N ASP A 16 8.15 -15.38 -4.30
CA ASP A 16 7.97 -16.28 -5.45
C ASP A 16 6.47 -16.27 -5.83
N ASN A 17 6.13 -15.80 -7.04
CA ASN A 17 4.94 -16.07 -7.89
C ASN A 17 4.83 -14.91 -8.91
N LYS A 18 5.08 -15.21 -10.19
CA LYS A 18 5.36 -14.21 -11.25
C LYS A 18 4.13 -13.37 -11.62
N VAL A 19 3.97 -12.19 -11.03
CA VAL A 19 3.24 -11.10 -11.69
C VAL A 19 4.21 -10.45 -12.68
N ARG A 20 4.06 -10.75 -13.98
CA ARG A 20 4.99 -10.35 -15.06
C ARG A 20 4.99 -8.84 -15.37
N HIS A 21 3.92 -8.13 -15.00
CA HIS A 21 3.82 -6.67 -15.13
C HIS A 21 3.02 -6.14 -13.95
N HIS A 22 3.68 -5.54 -12.97
CA HIS A 22 2.99 -4.77 -11.94
C HIS A 22 2.76 -3.36 -12.51
N ARG A 23 1.51 -2.93 -12.64
CA ARG A 23 1.19 -1.52 -12.90
C ARG A 23 1.49 -0.75 -11.61
N ASN A 24 1.96 0.50 -11.68
CA ASN A 24 2.16 1.29 -10.46
C ASN A 24 0.80 1.45 -9.76
N LEU A 25 0.68 0.85 -8.58
CA LEU A 25 -0.44 1.03 -7.67
C LEU A 25 -0.06 2.11 -6.66
N CYS A 26 -1.01 2.97 -6.30
CA CYS A 26 -0.83 3.91 -5.20
C CYS A 26 -1.51 3.33 -3.96
N TYR A 27 -0.87 3.48 -2.80
CA TYR A 27 -1.38 2.97 -1.55
C TYR A 27 -1.54 4.10 -0.55
N GLU A 28 -2.60 4.04 0.26
CA GLU A 28 -2.82 4.97 1.36
C GLU A 28 -3.24 4.18 2.60
N SER A 29 -2.65 4.49 3.76
CA SER A 29 -3.05 3.91 5.03
C SER A 29 -3.83 4.94 5.83
N SER A 30 -4.98 4.54 6.34
CA SER A 30 -5.79 5.37 7.24
C SER A 30 -5.11 5.61 8.59
N ASN A 31 -4.20 4.72 9.02
CA ASN A 31 -3.45 4.89 10.27
C ASN A 31 -2.08 4.22 10.22
N THR A 32 -1.03 5.02 10.04
CA THR A 32 0.36 4.55 9.97
C THR A 32 0.90 4.05 11.31
N ALA A 33 0.27 4.39 12.45
CA ALA A 33 0.64 3.83 13.75
C ALA A 33 0.18 2.37 13.94
N VAL A 34 -0.80 1.92 13.13
CA VAL A 34 -1.29 0.54 13.15
C VAL A 34 -0.66 -0.27 12.02
N ALA A 35 -0.71 0.24 10.78
CA ALA A 35 -0.01 -0.37 9.65
C ALA A 35 0.50 0.67 8.66
N THR A 36 1.72 0.45 8.18
CA THR A 36 2.34 1.22 7.11
C THR A 36 2.31 0.42 5.82
N VAL A 37 2.16 1.12 4.70
CA VAL A 37 2.24 0.53 3.37
C VAL A 37 3.37 1.21 2.61
N THR A 38 4.29 0.40 2.10
CA THR A 38 5.38 0.88 1.26
C THR A 38 4.88 1.13 -0.16
N PRO A 39 5.58 1.95 -0.97
CA PRO A 39 5.25 2.14 -2.38
C PRO A 39 5.33 0.85 -3.22
N GLU A 40 5.95 -0.20 -2.69
CA GLU A 40 6.03 -1.53 -3.30
C GLU A 40 4.80 -2.41 -3.01
N GLY A 41 3.87 -1.92 -2.17
CA GLY A 41 2.70 -2.66 -1.72
C GLY A 41 2.98 -3.60 -0.54
N LEU A 42 4.16 -3.53 0.08
CA LEU A 42 4.46 -4.24 1.31
C LEU A 42 3.77 -3.55 2.48
N ILE A 43 2.87 -4.27 3.15
CA ILE A 43 2.16 -3.81 4.34
C ILE A 43 2.90 -4.31 5.58
N GLN A 44 3.32 -3.40 6.45
CA GLN A 44 3.94 -3.72 7.74
C GLN A 44 3.02 -3.31 8.88
N ALA A 45 2.78 -4.25 9.80
CA ALA A 45 2.09 -3.97 11.05
C ALA A 45 3.04 -3.25 12.02
N VAL A 46 2.60 -2.12 12.56
CA VAL A 46 3.37 -1.28 13.49
C VAL A 46 2.84 -1.42 14.92
N GLY A 47 1.51 -1.48 15.07
CA GLY A 47 0.87 -1.49 16.39
C GLY A 47 -0.48 -2.18 16.35
N LYS A 48 -0.95 -2.61 17.53
CA LYS A 48 -2.27 -3.24 17.67
C LYS A 48 -3.36 -2.25 17.34
N GLY A 49 -4.38 -2.72 16.62
CA GLY A 49 -5.51 -1.90 16.21
C GLY A 49 -6.04 -2.29 14.84
N THR A 50 -7.02 -1.52 14.38
CA THR A 50 -7.65 -1.72 13.08
C THR A 50 -7.34 -0.52 12.20
N CYS A 51 -6.91 -0.77 10.96
CA CYS A 51 -6.68 0.27 9.97
C CYS A 51 -7.20 -0.14 8.61
N THR A 52 -7.56 0.84 7.80
CA THR A 52 -7.99 0.62 6.41
C THR A 52 -6.88 1.06 5.47
N ILE A 53 -6.52 0.18 4.55
CA ILE A 53 -5.54 0.44 3.50
C ILE A 53 -6.28 0.55 2.18
N TRP A 54 -6.07 1.64 1.47
CA TRP A 54 -6.63 1.92 0.16
C TRP A 54 -5.59 1.62 -0.90
N VAL A 55 -5.99 0.86 -1.92
CA VAL A 55 -5.18 0.54 -3.09
C VAL A 55 -5.84 1.20 -4.28
N TYR A 56 -5.18 2.17 -4.88
CA TYR A 56 -5.64 2.87 -6.07
C TYR A 56 -4.94 2.32 -7.30
N MET A 57 -5.74 1.99 -8.30
CA MET A 57 -5.31 1.51 -9.61
C MET A 57 -5.26 2.67 -10.61
N GLN A 58 -4.40 2.55 -11.62
CA GLN A 58 -4.22 3.59 -12.64
C GLN A 58 -5.46 3.86 -13.48
N ASN A 59 -6.37 2.89 -13.58
CA ASN A 59 -7.65 3.03 -14.29
C ASN A 59 -8.74 3.70 -13.43
N GLY A 60 -8.39 4.29 -12.28
CA GLY A 60 -9.32 4.93 -11.36
C GLY A 60 -10.11 3.98 -10.46
N ALA A 61 -9.92 2.67 -10.58
CA ALA A 61 -10.48 1.71 -9.65
C ALA A 61 -9.72 1.74 -8.32
N TYR A 62 -10.41 1.46 -7.21
CA TYR A 62 -9.76 1.31 -5.91
C TYR A 62 -10.32 0.11 -5.13
N LYS A 63 -9.52 -0.39 -4.19
CA LYS A 63 -9.92 -1.41 -3.23
C LYS A 63 -9.53 -0.98 -1.83
N ALA A 64 -10.43 -1.19 -0.88
CA ALA A 64 -10.17 -1.00 0.54
C ALA A 64 -9.92 -2.35 1.19
N LEU A 65 -8.89 -2.42 2.02
CA LEU A 65 -8.50 -3.59 2.81
C LEU A 65 -8.53 -3.20 4.28
N THR A 66 -9.35 -3.89 5.07
CA THR A 66 -9.34 -3.73 6.53
C THR A 66 -8.29 -4.65 7.12
N VAL A 67 -7.30 -4.07 7.80
CA VAL A 67 -6.23 -4.79 8.46
C VAL A 67 -6.44 -4.67 9.97
N THR A 68 -6.61 -5.81 10.62
CA THR A 68 -6.74 -5.93 12.07
C THR A 68 -5.49 -6.58 12.63
N VAL A 69 -4.69 -5.81 13.36
CA VAL A 69 -3.47 -6.27 14.04
C VAL A 69 -3.84 -6.62 15.49
N LYS A 70 -3.67 -7.89 15.86
CA LYS A 70 -3.98 -8.43 17.20
C LYS A 70 -2.74 -8.54 18.08
#